data_AF-A0A3M1MFB7-F1
#
_entry.id   AF-A0A3M1MFB7-F1
#
_cell.length_a   1.000
_cell.length_b   1.000
_cell.length_c   1.000
_cell.angle_alpha   90.00
_cell.angle_beta   90.00
_cell.angle_gamma   90.00
#
_symmetry.space_group_name_H-M   'P 1'
#
loop_
_entity.id
_entity.type
_entity.pdbx_description
1 polymer ?
#
loop_
_entity_poly.entity_id
_entity_poly.type
_entity_poly.pdbx_seq_one_letter_code
_entity_poly.pdbx_strand_id
1 'polypeptide(L)'
;MRSAIGTAAGGIVGFGILRMVYPAFEYEAMGELPIEPTVEQMRQFTQAHRDYYMMNNAVGLAVIGASIAIAFACVTARRKRIASAALAGILGGVVGAVAGYFTGLPIADAMVLSKDQSLVQASLLHFSFWGGLGLCMAAAVGGIQGGARTMAQAAVAGLLGGILSVVLYTIVASVVFPAANLIHTLPETAGHQALWVLVSSLVLGAAIGKLAEPPTSKQEVQEGSQSPEEMSSELQNDGTEK
;
A
#
# COMPACT_ATOMS: atom_id res chain seq x y z
N MET A 1 3.52 7.24 15.45
CA MET A 1 3.74 5.86 15.96
C MET A 1 2.49 4.99 15.94
N ARG A 2 1.34 5.42 16.50
CA ARG A 2 0.10 4.60 16.50
C ARG A 2 -0.36 4.17 15.10
N SER A 3 -0.33 5.08 14.13
CA SER A 3 -0.68 4.82 12.73
C SER A 3 0.15 3.70 12.11
N ALA A 4 1.48 3.73 12.29
CA ALA A 4 2.39 2.69 11.80
C ALA A 4 2.08 1.31 12.39
N ILE A 5 1.77 1.24 13.69
CA ILE A 5 1.35 -0.01 14.35
C ILE A 5 0.03 -0.52 13.75
N GLY A 6 -0.94 0.38 13.52
CA GLY A 6 -2.20 0.04 12.88
C GLY A 6 -2.03 -0.51 11.47
N THR A 7 -1.19 0.13 10.66
CA THR A 7 -0.86 -0.33 9.31
C THR A 7 -0.17 -1.69 9.34
N ALA A 8 0.82 -1.89 10.21
CA ALA A 8 1.52 -3.16 10.34
C ALA A 8 0.55 -4.29 10.77
N ALA A 9 -0.31 -4.03 11.77
CA ALA A 9 -1.31 -4.99 12.21
C ALA A 9 -2.32 -5.33 11.09
N GLY A 10 -2.82 -4.31 10.38
CA GLY A 10 -3.71 -4.49 9.24
C GLY A 10 -3.07 -5.28 8.09
N GLY A 11 -1.78 -5.03 7.83
CA GLY A 11 -0.99 -5.77 6.84
C GLY A 11 -0.81 -7.24 7.23
N ILE A 12 -0.47 -7.53 8.49
CA ILE A 12 -0.33 -8.91 8.99
C ILE A 12 -1.66 -9.66 8.90
N VAL A 13 -2.77 -9.05 9.35
CA VAL A 13 -4.10 -9.66 9.28
C VAL A 13 -4.52 -9.88 7.83
N GLY A 14 -4.37 -8.84 6.99
CA GLY A 14 -4.70 -8.93 5.56
C GLY A 14 -3.89 -9.99 4.84
N PHE A 15 -2.59 -10.13 5.16
CA PHE A 15 -1.74 -11.19 4.64
C PHE A 15 -2.19 -12.58 5.10
N GLY A 16 -2.58 -12.72 6.37
CA GLY A 16 -3.14 -13.97 6.90
C GLY A 16 -4.41 -14.40 6.16
N ILE A 17 -5.33 -13.47 5.92
CA ILE A 17 -6.55 -13.74 5.13
C ILE A 17 -6.19 -14.06 3.69
N LEU A 18 -5.26 -13.30 3.09
CA LEU A 18 -4.82 -13.54 1.71
C LEU A 18 -4.28 -14.96 1.53
N ARG A 19 -3.50 -15.47 2.49
CA ARG A 19 -3.01 -16.86 2.44
C ARG A 19 -4.11 -17.92 2.43
N MET A 20 -5.28 -17.61 2.99
CA MET A 20 -6.43 -18.54 3.00
C MET A 20 -7.25 -18.47 1.71
N VAL A 21 -7.20 -17.33 1.01
CA VAL A 21 -8.05 -17.05 -0.14
C VAL A 21 -7.27 -17.08 -1.46
N TYR A 22 -5.94 -17.06 -1.45
CA TYR A 22 -5.12 -17.01 -2.67
C TYR A 22 -4.54 -18.39 -3.04
N PRO A 23 -4.68 -18.83 -4.31
CA PRO A 23 -5.45 -18.18 -5.38
C PRO A 23 -6.96 -18.31 -5.13
N ALA A 24 -7.70 -17.24 -5.43
CA ALA A 24 -9.16 -17.17 -5.29
C ALA A 24 -9.89 -17.84 -6.44
N PHE A 25 -9.26 -17.85 -7.61
CA PHE A 25 -9.72 -18.54 -8.80
C PHE A 25 -8.65 -19.53 -9.21
N GLU A 26 -9.04 -20.78 -9.41
CA GLU A 26 -8.15 -21.82 -9.93
C GLU A 26 -8.13 -21.78 -11.46
N TYR A 27 -6.98 -22.09 -12.06
CA TYR A 27 -6.84 -22.17 -13.51
C TYR A 27 -7.03 -23.60 -13.99
N GLU A 28 -8.26 -24.03 -14.22
CA GLU A 28 -8.56 -25.39 -14.71
C GLU A 28 -8.07 -25.62 -16.15
N ALA A 29 -7.88 -24.55 -16.93
CA ALA A 29 -7.61 -24.63 -18.38
C ALA A 29 -6.17 -25.05 -18.77
N MET A 30 -5.25 -25.28 -17.82
CA MET A 30 -3.88 -25.73 -18.16
C MET A 30 -3.77 -27.23 -18.41
N GLY A 31 -4.81 -28.01 -18.12
CA GLY A 31 -4.74 -29.48 -18.15
C GLY A 31 -4.62 -30.12 -19.54
N GLU A 32 -5.13 -29.49 -20.62
CA GLU A 32 -5.37 -30.21 -21.87
C GLU A 32 -5.16 -29.37 -23.15
N LEU A 33 -4.12 -28.55 -23.21
CA LEU A 33 -3.73 -28.03 -24.53
C LEU A 33 -3.18 -29.19 -25.38
N PRO A 34 -3.67 -29.40 -26.61
CA PRO A 34 -3.07 -30.37 -27.52
C PRO A 34 -1.62 -30.00 -27.80
N ILE A 35 -0.80 -30.99 -28.19
CA ILE A 35 0.63 -30.81 -28.49
C ILE A 35 0.86 -29.68 -29.50
N GLU A 36 -0.06 -29.54 -30.45
CA GLU A 36 -0.09 -28.45 -31.43
C GLU A 36 -1.37 -27.64 -31.27
N PRO A 37 -1.39 -26.63 -30.38
CA PRO A 37 -2.56 -25.79 -30.17
C PRO A 37 -2.78 -24.92 -31.40
N THR A 38 -4.03 -24.83 -31.83
CA THR A 38 -4.45 -23.89 -32.87
C THR A 38 -4.24 -22.44 -32.38
N VAL A 39 -4.13 -21.49 -33.31
CA VAL A 39 -4.02 -20.06 -32.98
C VAL A 39 -5.16 -19.59 -32.08
N GLU A 40 -6.37 -20.11 -32.30
CA GLU A 40 -7.54 -19.79 -31.49
C GLU A 40 -7.43 -20.37 -30.07
N GLN A 41 -6.95 -21.62 -29.91
CA GLN A 41 -6.68 -22.20 -28.60
C GLN A 41 -5.59 -21.43 -27.85
N MET A 42 -4.53 -20.98 -28.54
CA MET A 42 -3.49 -20.14 -27.94
C MET A 42 -4.04 -18.78 -27.50
N ARG A 43 -4.93 -18.18 -28.27
CA ARG A 43 -5.60 -16.93 -27.92
C ARG A 43 -6.50 -17.11 -26.69
N GLN A 44 -7.32 -18.16 -26.68
CA GLN A 44 -8.20 -18.49 -25.55
C GLN A 44 -7.39 -18.78 -24.29
N PHE A 45 -6.30 -19.53 -24.41
CA PHE A 45 -5.38 -19.80 -23.31
C PHE A 45 -4.78 -18.51 -22.75
N THR A 46 -4.27 -17.64 -23.62
CA THR A 46 -3.67 -16.35 -23.23
C THR A 46 -4.68 -15.45 -22.53
N GLN A 47 -5.91 -15.37 -23.07
CA GLN A 47 -6.98 -14.58 -22.48
C GLN A 47 -7.39 -15.12 -21.11
N ALA A 48 -7.61 -16.43 -20.98
CA ALA A 48 -7.95 -17.06 -19.71
C ALA A 48 -6.83 -16.85 -18.68
N HIS A 49 -5.56 -16.93 -19.10
CA HIS A 49 -4.41 -16.73 -18.22
C HIS A 49 -4.33 -15.28 -17.72
N ARG A 50 -4.64 -14.32 -18.60
CA ARG A 50 -4.76 -12.91 -18.26
C ARG A 50 -5.88 -12.66 -17.25
N ASP A 51 -7.07 -13.21 -17.52
CA ASP A 51 -8.23 -13.09 -16.64
C ASP A 51 -7.93 -13.70 -15.26
N TYR A 52 -7.25 -14.85 -15.21
CA TYR A 52 -6.79 -15.48 -13.97
C TYR A 52 -5.94 -14.54 -13.10
N TYR A 53 -4.90 -13.92 -13.67
CA TYR A 53 -4.05 -13.01 -12.90
C TYR A 53 -4.77 -11.74 -12.48
N MET A 54 -5.58 -11.17 -13.38
CA MET A 54 -6.33 -9.95 -13.08
C MET A 54 -7.33 -10.19 -11.94
N MET A 55 -8.08 -11.29 -11.98
CA MET A 55 -9.05 -11.64 -10.95
C MET A 55 -8.39 -11.98 -9.62
N ASN A 56 -7.34 -12.81 -9.63
CA ASN A 56 -6.61 -13.17 -8.41
C ASN A 56 -5.92 -11.96 -7.77
N ASN A 57 -5.32 -11.08 -8.57
CA ASN A 57 -4.71 -9.85 -8.05
C ASN A 57 -5.76 -8.86 -7.55
N ALA A 58 -6.90 -8.72 -8.25
CA ALA A 58 -8.01 -7.89 -7.79
C ALA A 58 -8.52 -8.36 -6.42
N VAL A 59 -8.81 -9.66 -6.25
CA VAL A 59 -9.26 -10.22 -4.97
C VAL A 59 -8.17 -10.04 -3.91
N GLY A 60 -6.92 -10.34 -4.24
CA GLY A 60 -5.82 -10.26 -3.28
C GLY A 60 -5.60 -8.85 -2.74
N LEU A 61 -5.58 -7.85 -3.63
CA LEU A 61 -5.46 -6.45 -3.24
C LEU A 61 -6.73 -5.89 -2.59
N ALA A 62 -7.92 -6.38 -2.95
CA ALA A 62 -9.16 -6.02 -2.26
C ALA A 62 -9.13 -6.47 -0.79
N VAL A 63 -8.71 -7.71 -0.53
CA VAL A 63 -8.61 -8.28 0.82
C VAL A 63 -7.60 -7.50 1.67
N ILE A 64 -6.39 -7.29 1.16
CA ILE A 64 -5.38 -6.56 1.93
C ILE A 64 -5.78 -5.08 2.07
N GLY A 65 -6.26 -4.45 0.99
CA GLY A 65 -6.68 -3.05 0.99
C GLY A 65 -7.79 -2.78 2.01
N ALA A 66 -8.81 -3.64 2.07
CA ALA A 66 -9.85 -3.57 3.07
C ALA A 66 -9.30 -3.74 4.50
N SER A 67 -8.43 -4.73 4.71
CA SER A 67 -7.85 -5.02 6.02
C SER A 67 -7.01 -3.85 6.56
N ILE A 68 -6.17 -3.26 5.72
CA ILE A 68 -5.35 -2.10 6.09
C ILE A 68 -6.25 -0.88 6.36
N ALA A 69 -7.26 -0.62 5.52
CA ALA A 69 -8.15 0.51 5.69
C ALA A 69 -8.98 0.41 6.98
N ILE A 70 -9.47 -0.78 7.33
CA ILE A 70 -10.15 -1.05 8.60
C ILE A 70 -9.20 -0.82 9.77
N ALA A 71 -8.01 -1.42 9.75
CA ALA A 71 -7.05 -1.28 10.85
C ALA A 71 -6.61 0.18 11.06
N PHE A 72 -6.35 0.90 9.98
CA PHE A 72 -6.03 2.32 10.02
C PHE A 72 -7.19 3.16 10.58
N ALA A 73 -8.42 2.90 10.13
CA ALA A 73 -9.61 3.58 10.64
C ALA A 73 -9.83 3.28 12.14
N CYS A 74 -9.62 2.04 12.60
CA CYS A 74 -9.73 1.67 14.01
C CYS A 74 -8.72 2.41 14.90
N VAL A 75 -7.50 2.63 14.39
CA VAL A 75 -6.45 3.35 15.14
C VAL A 75 -6.66 4.86 15.12
N THR A 76 -7.18 5.41 14.04
CA THR A 76 -7.30 6.87 13.85
C THR A 76 -8.66 7.44 14.25
N ALA A 77 -9.74 6.66 14.15
CA ALA A 77 -11.06 7.09 14.58
C ALA A 77 -11.11 7.20 16.11
N ARG A 78 -11.46 8.38 16.63
CA ARG A 78 -11.76 8.55 18.06
C ARG A 78 -12.99 7.70 18.43
N ARG A 79 -12.78 6.60 19.18
CA ARG A 79 -13.68 5.73 19.98
C ARG A 79 -15.17 5.48 19.60
N LYS A 80 -15.78 6.11 18.59
CA LYS A 80 -17.25 6.08 18.38
C LYS A 80 -17.76 5.93 16.94
N ARG A 81 -16.99 5.44 15.97
CA ARG A 81 -17.50 5.22 14.61
C ARG A 81 -17.04 3.91 13.97
N ILE A 82 -17.67 2.80 14.35
CA ILE A 82 -17.55 1.51 13.64
C ILE A 82 -17.94 1.70 12.16
N ALA A 83 -18.94 2.52 11.88
CA ALA A 83 -19.36 2.86 10.52
C ALA A 83 -18.24 3.46 9.66
N SER A 84 -17.33 4.26 10.23
CA SER A 84 -16.20 4.81 9.46
C SER A 84 -15.15 3.75 9.16
N ALA A 85 -14.96 2.76 10.04
CA ALA A 85 -14.05 1.64 9.77
C ALA A 85 -14.61 0.72 8.69
N ALA A 86 -15.92 0.44 8.71
CA ALA A 86 -16.58 -0.33 7.67
C ALA A 86 -16.51 0.37 6.30
N LEU A 87 -16.83 1.67 6.26
CA LEU A 87 -16.73 2.45 5.02
C LEU A 87 -15.28 2.51 4.50
N ALA A 88 -14.31 2.70 5.39
CA ALA A 88 -12.89 2.64 5.03
C ALA A 88 -12.52 1.28 4.43
N GLY A 89 -12.98 0.19 5.05
CA GLY A 89 -12.78 -1.17 4.53
C GLY A 89 -13.36 -1.36 3.14
N ILE A 90 -14.60 -0.91 2.90
CA ILE A 90 -15.24 -0.99 1.57
C ILE A 90 -14.44 -0.18 0.54
N LEU A 91 -14.09 1.07 0.86
CA LEU A 91 -13.33 1.92 -0.05
C LEU A 91 -11.94 1.34 -0.34
N GLY A 92 -11.24 0.87 0.69
CA GLY A 92 -9.95 0.21 0.55
C GLY A 92 -10.04 -1.07 -0.29
N GLY A 93 -11.10 -1.86 -0.10
CA GLY A 93 -11.37 -3.06 -0.89
C GLY A 93 -11.67 -2.75 -2.36
N VAL A 94 -12.52 -1.76 -2.64
CA VAL A 94 -12.85 -1.35 -4.01
C VAL A 94 -11.62 -0.80 -4.73
N VAL A 95 -10.86 0.10 -4.08
CA VAL A 95 -9.63 0.65 -4.65
C VAL A 95 -8.60 -0.46 -4.86
N GLY A 96 -8.48 -1.41 -3.94
CA GLY A 96 -7.63 -2.58 -4.07
C GLY A 96 -8.03 -3.49 -5.22
N ALA A 97 -9.32 -3.77 -5.38
CA ALA A 97 -9.84 -4.55 -6.51
C ALA A 97 -9.50 -3.90 -7.84
N VAL A 98 -9.76 -2.60 -7.97
CA VAL A 98 -9.48 -1.82 -9.19
C VAL A 98 -7.97 -1.81 -9.47
N ALA A 99 -7.14 -1.50 -8.46
CA ALA A 99 -5.70 -1.50 -8.62
C ALA A 99 -5.16 -2.89 -9.02
N GLY A 100 -5.64 -3.96 -8.37
CA GLY A 100 -5.21 -5.33 -8.69
C GLY A 100 -5.65 -5.79 -10.08
N TYR A 101 -6.84 -5.40 -10.51
CA TYR A 101 -7.32 -5.66 -11.87
C TYR A 101 -6.41 -5.02 -12.91
N PHE A 102 -6.13 -3.72 -12.79
CA PHE A 102 -5.33 -2.99 -13.77
C PHE A 102 -3.85 -3.36 -13.75
N THR A 103 -3.31 -3.65 -12.57
CA THR A 103 -1.91 -4.05 -12.45
C THR A 103 -1.66 -5.52 -12.81
N GLY A 104 -2.71 -6.36 -12.87
CA GLY A 104 -2.64 -7.71 -13.43
C GLY A 104 -2.39 -7.74 -14.95
N LEU A 105 -2.82 -6.71 -15.69
CA LEU A 105 -2.62 -6.61 -17.15
C LEU A 105 -1.14 -6.68 -17.57
N PRO A 106 -0.24 -5.78 -17.09
CA PRO A 106 1.17 -5.82 -17.48
C PRO A 106 1.88 -7.09 -17.00
N ILE A 107 1.42 -7.74 -15.94
CA ILE A 107 1.98 -9.01 -15.46
C ILE A 107 1.64 -10.13 -16.43
N ALA A 108 0.35 -10.24 -16.81
CA ALA A 108 -0.09 -11.23 -17.77
C ALA A 108 0.64 -11.05 -19.11
N ASP A 109 0.77 -9.81 -19.58
CA ASP A 109 1.47 -9.52 -20.84
C ASP A 109 2.98 -9.82 -20.72
N ALA A 110 3.61 -9.48 -19.60
CA ALA A 110 5.03 -9.79 -19.36
C ALA A 110 5.31 -11.30 -19.30
N MET A 111 4.42 -12.09 -18.69
CA MET A 111 4.58 -13.55 -18.59
C MET A 111 4.49 -14.26 -19.94
N VAL A 112 3.69 -13.73 -20.87
CA VAL A 112 3.59 -14.27 -22.24
C VAL A 112 4.84 -13.92 -23.06
N LEU A 113 5.39 -12.72 -22.89
CA LEU A 113 6.42 -12.18 -23.77
C LEU A 113 7.86 -12.53 -23.36
N SER A 114 8.12 -12.89 -22.10
CA SER A 114 9.49 -13.00 -21.60
C SER A 114 9.87 -14.41 -21.13
N LYS A 115 10.56 -15.15 -21.99
CA LYS A 115 11.20 -16.43 -21.62
C LYS A 115 12.38 -16.25 -20.64
N ASP A 116 13.02 -15.08 -20.61
CA ASP A 116 14.29 -14.86 -19.89
C ASP A 116 14.30 -13.68 -18.90
N GLN A 117 13.16 -13.05 -18.58
CA GLN A 117 13.13 -11.85 -17.72
C GLN A 117 12.52 -12.09 -16.33
N SER A 118 13.01 -13.09 -15.60
CA SER A 118 12.57 -13.42 -14.24
C SER A 118 12.60 -12.20 -13.29
N LEU A 119 13.62 -11.36 -13.39
CA LEU A 119 13.76 -10.15 -12.55
C LEU A 119 12.72 -9.09 -12.89
N VAL A 120 12.42 -8.87 -14.18
CA VAL A 120 11.43 -7.88 -14.61
C VAL A 120 10.04 -8.34 -14.21
N GLN A 121 9.73 -9.63 -14.43
CA GLN A 121 8.46 -10.23 -14.00
C GLN A 121 8.26 -10.09 -12.48
N ALA A 122 9.26 -10.49 -11.68
CA ALA A 122 9.21 -10.33 -10.23
C ALA A 122 9.02 -8.86 -9.83
N SER A 123 9.76 -7.94 -10.45
CA SER A 123 9.66 -6.51 -10.15
C SER A 123 8.28 -5.93 -10.47
N LEU A 124 7.72 -6.26 -11.64
CA LEU A 124 6.37 -5.84 -12.03
C LEU A 124 5.31 -6.41 -11.10
N LEU A 125 5.47 -7.67 -10.70
CA LEU A 125 4.56 -8.35 -9.80
C LEU A 125 4.60 -7.76 -8.39
N HIS A 126 5.78 -7.54 -7.79
CA HIS A 126 5.86 -6.89 -6.49
C HIS A 126 5.45 -5.40 -6.56
N PHE A 127 5.73 -4.71 -7.68
CA PHE A 127 5.28 -3.34 -7.90
C PHE A 127 3.77 -3.24 -7.98
N SER A 128 3.11 -4.17 -8.67
CA SER A 128 1.65 -4.24 -8.74
C SER A 128 1.02 -4.31 -7.36
N PHE A 129 1.56 -5.21 -6.52
CA PHE A 129 1.06 -5.42 -5.18
C PHE A 129 1.33 -4.20 -4.32
N TRP A 130 2.58 -3.76 -4.20
CA TRP A 130 2.91 -2.69 -3.26
C TRP A 130 2.49 -1.30 -3.72
N GLY A 131 2.52 -1.03 -5.02
CA GLY A 131 1.91 0.16 -5.60
C GLY A 131 0.40 0.18 -5.35
N GLY A 132 -0.29 -0.95 -5.59
CA GLY A 132 -1.72 -1.11 -5.30
C GLY A 132 -2.05 -0.92 -3.82
N LEU A 133 -1.25 -1.49 -2.91
CA LEU A 133 -1.38 -1.27 -1.46
C LEU A 133 -1.20 0.20 -1.08
N GLY A 134 -0.22 0.88 -1.67
CA GLY A 134 -0.01 2.31 -1.50
C GLY A 134 -1.25 3.13 -1.87
N LEU A 135 -1.91 2.81 -2.99
CA LEU A 135 -3.17 3.44 -3.41
C LEU A 135 -4.33 3.13 -2.44
N CYS A 136 -4.44 1.90 -1.95
CA CYS A 136 -5.45 1.52 -0.95
C CYS A 136 -5.30 2.35 0.33
N MET A 137 -4.06 2.49 0.80
CA MET A 137 -3.78 3.31 1.96
C MET A 137 -4.05 4.80 1.70
N ALA A 138 -3.76 5.29 0.50
CA ALA A 138 -4.06 6.67 0.12
C ALA A 138 -5.56 6.97 0.15
N ALA A 139 -6.38 6.05 -0.35
CA ALA A 139 -7.83 6.15 -0.28
C ALA A 139 -8.32 6.14 1.17
N ALA A 140 -7.76 5.28 2.01
CA ALA A 140 -8.10 5.22 3.44
C ALA A 140 -7.73 6.53 4.18
N VAL A 141 -6.51 7.04 3.97
CA VAL A 141 -6.04 8.28 4.62
C VAL A 141 -6.81 9.49 4.10
N GLY A 142 -6.92 9.63 2.78
CA GLY A 142 -7.57 10.77 2.13
C GLY A 142 -9.07 10.83 2.38
N GLY A 143 -9.76 9.68 2.32
CA GLY A 143 -11.19 9.58 2.54
C GLY A 143 -11.62 9.85 3.98
N ILE A 144 -10.75 9.54 4.97
CA ILE A 144 -11.08 9.75 6.39
C ILE A 144 -10.65 11.15 6.87
N GLN A 145 -9.49 11.66 6.46
CA GLN A 145 -8.84 12.77 7.17
C GLN A 145 -8.58 14.04 6.37
N GLY A 146 -8.41 13.97 5.03
CA GLY A 146 -7.65 15.03 4.35
C GLY A 146 -8.16 15.51 2.98
N GLY A 147 -9.32 15.03 2.53
CA GLY A 147 -9.89 15.43 1.24
C GLY A 147 -9.02 15.05 0.03
N ALA A 148 -9.36 15.57 -1.15
CA ALA A 148 -8.76 15.15 -2.42
C ALA A 148 -7.24 15.41 -2.51
N ARG A 149 -6.74 16.53 -1.95
CA ARG A 149 -5.32 16.87 -1.97
C ARG A 149 -4.48 15.87 -1.17
N THR A 150 -4.92 15.53 0.04
CA THR A 150 -4.22 14.56 0.90
C THR A 150 -4.29 13.17 0.29
N MET A 151 -5.44 12.82 -0.32
CA MET A 151 -5.58 11.56 -1.06
C MET A 151 -4.56 11.47 -2.21
N ALA A 152 -4.41 12.54 -3.00
CA ALA A 152 -3.43 12.58 -4.10
C ALA A 152 -1.98 12.49 -3.59
N GLN A 153 -1.65 13.23 -2.52
CA GLN A 153 -0.31 13.15 -1.91
C GLN A 153 -0.01 11.76 -1.35
N ALA A 154 -0.98 11.15 -0.67
CA ALA A 154 -0.86 9.79 -0.17
C ALA A 154 -0.76 8.76 -1.30
N ALA A 155 -1.45 8.98 -2.42
CA ALA A 155 -1.37 8.10 -3.59
C ALA A 155 0.03 8.15 -4.20
N VAL A 156 0.58 9.35 -4.39
CA VAL A 156 1.96 9.52 -4.88
C VAL A 156 2.97 8.92 -3.89
N ALA A 157 2.84 9.18 -2.59
CA ALA A 157 3.72 8.61 -1.58
C ALA A 157 3.62 7.08 -1.51
N GLY A 158 2.42 6.52 -1.64
CA GLY A 158 2.17 5.10 -1.70
C GLY A 158 2.79 4.44 -2.93
N LEU A 159 2.68 5.07 -4.10
CA LEU A 159 3.31 4.59 -5.34
C LEU A 159 4.85 4.62 -5.22
N LEU A 160 5.43 5.74 -4.78
CA LEU A 160 6.88 5.85 -4.58
C LEU A 160 7.38 4.87 -3.51
N GLY A 161 6.64 4.71 -2.42
CA GLY A 161 6.90 3.71 -1.39
C GLY A 161 6.82 2.29 -1.93
N GLY A 162 5.88 2.01 -2.83
CA GLY A 162 5.78 0.75 -3.55
C GLY A 162 7.03 0.46 -4.38
N ILE A 163 7.46 1.40 -5.22
CA ILE A 163 8.70 1.28 -6.02
C ILE A 163 9.90 1.01 -5.11
N LEU A 164 10.06 1.81 -4.05
CA LEU A 164 11.18 1.66 -3.13
C LEU A 164 11.14 0.30 -2.42
N SER A 165 9.95 -0.16 -2.03
CA SER A 165 9.77 -1.49 -1.44
C SER A 165 10.25 -2.58 -2.39
N VAL A 166 9.87 -2.53 -3.69
CA VAL A 166 10.28 -3.50 -4.71
C VAL A 166 11.79 -3.59 -4.83
N VAL A 167 12.45 -2.43 -4.90
CA VAL A 167 13.90 -2.36 -5.01
C VAL A 167 14.55 -2.96 -3.76
N LEU A 168 14.14 -2.50 -2.57
CA LEU A 168 14.72 -2.95 -1.31
C LEU A 168 14.50 -4.44 -1.08
N TYR A 169 13.30 -4.93 -1.30
CA TYR A 169 12.99 -6.35 -1.15
C TYR A 169 13.74 -7.20 -2.15
N THR A 170 13.76 -6.84 -3.44
CA THR A 170 14.46 -7.63 -4.45
C THR A 170 15.94 -7.74 -4.10
N ILE A 171 16.58 -6.64 -3.67
CA ILE A 171 17.99 -6.65 -3.23
C ILE A 171 18.17 -7.53 -2.00
N VAL A 172 17.40 -7.30 -0.93
CA VAL A 172 17.56 -8.02 0.34
C VAL A 172 17.21 -9.51 0.19
N ALA A 173 16.13 -9.83 -0.51
CA ALA A 173 15.70 -11.20 -0.76
C ALA A 173 16.71 -11.96 -1.62
N SER A 174 17.31 -11.33 -2.65
CA SER A 174 18.35 -11.96 -3.46
C SER A 174 19.61 -12.31 -2.67
N VAL A 175 19.94 -11.50 -1.64
CA VAL A 175 21.10 -11.73 -0.78
C VAL A 175 20.81 -12.77 0.31
N VAL A 176 19.65 -12.64 0.98
CA VAL A 176 19.29 -13.50 2.13
C VAL A 176 18.75 -14.86 1.68
N PHE A 177 18.07 -14.90 0.53
CA PHE A 177 17.41 -16.09 -0.03
C PHE A 177 17.81 -16.31 -1.50
N PRO A 178 19.09 -16.58 -1.81
CA PRO A 178 19.57 -16.69 -3.19
C PRO A 178 18.94 -17.84 -3.99
N ALA A 179 18.38 -18.84 -3.31
CA ALA A 179 17.66 -19.97 -3.92
C ALA A 179 16.15 -19.74 -4.02
N ALA A 180 15.61 -18.62 -3.53
CA ALA A 180 14.18 -18.35 -3.57
C ALA A 180 13.74 -17.87 -4.96
N ASN A 181 12.63 -18.40 -5.44
CA ASN A 181 11.99 -17.91 -6.65
C ASN A 181 11.20 -16.63 -6.31
N LEU A 182 11.64 -15.49 -6.87
CA LEU A 182 11.01 -14.18 -6.64
C LEU A 182 9.78 -13.93 -7.54
N ILE A 183 9.48 -14.83 -8.48
CA ILE A 183 8.41 -14.70 -9.47
C ILE A 183 7.03 -15.02 -8.87
N HIS A 184 6.99 -15.65 -7.68
CA HIS A 184 5.71 -15.90 -7.00
C HIS A 184 5.14 -14.64 -6.38
N THR A 185 3.82 -14.46 -6.57
CA THR A 185 3.04 -13.38 -5.93
C THR A 185 3.20 -13.37 -4.42
N LEU A 186 3.15 -14.57 -3.82
CA LEU A 186 3.35 -14.79 -2.41
C LEU A 186 4.62 -15.63 -2.21
N PRO A 187 5.55 -15.19 -1.35
CA PRO A 187 6.70 -16.00 -1.01
C PRO A 187 6.32 -17.36 -0.42
N GLU A 188 7.01 -18.41 -0.80
CA GLU A 188 6.67 -19.78 -0.36
C GLU A 188 7.14 -20.07 1.08
N THR A 189 8.30 -19.56 1.49
CA THR A 189 8.91 -19.85 2.78
C THR A 189 8.55 -18.81 3.84
N ALA A 190 8.37 -19.24 5.09
CA ALA A 190 7.97 -18.35 6.18
C ALA A 190 8.94 -17.18 6.41
N GLY A 191 10.26 -17.43 6.28
CA GLY A 191 11.27 -16.37 6.40
C GLY A 191 11.17 -15.32 5.29
N HIS A 192 10.90 -15.77 4.05
CA HIS A 192 10.73 -14.88 2.91
C HIS A 192 9.42 -14.08 3.01
N GLN A 193 8.34 -14.70 3.51
CA GLN A 193 7.07 -14.02 3.83
C GLN A 193 7.25 -12.95 4.90
N ALA A 194 7.97 -13.25 5.98
CA ALA A 194 8.25 -12.30 7.04
C ALA A 194 9.02 -11.08 6.52
N LEU A 195 10.03 -11.30 5.67
CA LEU A 195 10.77 -10.23 5.00
C LEU A 195 9.85 -9.38 4.11
N TRP A 196 9.00 -10.02 3.30
CA TRP A 196 8.06 -9.35 2.40
C TRP A 196 7.09 -8.43 3.15
N VAL A 197 6.51 -8.92 4.25
CA VAL A 197 5.62 -8.12 5.12
C VAL A 197 6.39 -7.01 5.83
N LEU A 198 7.60 -7.28 6.32
CA LEU A 198 8.41 -6.32 7.06
C LEU A 198 8.81 -5.14 6.18
N VAL A 199 9.37 -5.41 4.99
CA VAL A 199 9.83 -4.36 4.06
C VAL A 199 8.67 -3.48 3.63
N SER A 200 7.56 -4.09 3.19
CA SER A 200 6.38 -3.34 2.75
C SER A 200 5.77 -2.51 3.87
N SER A 201 5.65 -3.07 5.08
CA SER A 201 5.08 -2.35 6.23
C SER A 201 5.95 -1.17 6.66
N LEU A 202 7.28 -1.33 6.68
CA LEU A 202 8.20 -0.26 7.07
C LEU A 202 8.18 0.88 6.05
N VAL A 203 8.29 0.58 4.76
CA VAL A 203 8.39 1.61 3.71
C VAL A 203 7.05 2.34 3.54
N LEU A 204 5.95 1.61 3.42
CA LEU A 204 4.61 2.22 3.29
C LEU A 204 4.21 2.96 4.57
N GLY A 205 4.51 2.38 5.73
CA GLY A 205 4.28 3.02 7.02
C GLY A 205 5.07 4.33 7.19
N ALA A 206 6.32 4.36 6.75
CA ALA A 206 7.15 5.57 6.77
C ALA A 206 6.64 6.64 5.78
N ALA A 207 6.33 6.24 4.54
CA ALA A 207 5.83 7.13 3.50
C ALA A 207 4.55 7.85 3.93
N ILE A 208 3.65 7.14 4.59
CA ILE A 208 2.34 7.66 4.99
C ILE A 208 2.37 8.30 6.37
N GLY A 209 3.22 7.80 7.26
CA GLY A 209 3.42 8.39 8.59
C GLY A 209 3.79 9.87 8.52
N LYS A 210 4.60 10.25 7.54
CA LYS A 210 4.99 11.65 7.30
C LYS A 210 3.84 12.54 6.83
N LEU A 211 2.89 11.99 6.07
CA LEU A 211 1.72 12.74 5.59
C LEU A 211 0.65 12.92 6.69
N ALA A 212 0.66 12.06 7.70
CA ALA A 212 -0.26 12.12 8.83
C ALA A 212 0.24 13.04 9.97
N GLU A 213 1.46 13.56 9.89
CA GLU A 213 1.94 14.58 10.82
C GLU A 213 1.09 15.85 10.57
N PRO A 214 0.35 16.37 11.59
CA PRO A 214 -0.38 17.61 11.42
C PRO A 214 0.63 18.68 11.00
N PRO A 215 0.28 19.58 10.07
CA PRO A 215 1.18 20.65 9.67
C PRO A 215 1.58 21.35 10.95
N THR A 216 2.87 21.29 11.29
CA THR A 216 3.44 21.91 12.48
C THR A 216 3.09 23.38 12.33
N SER A 217 1.97 23.78 12.94
CA SER A 217 1.46 25.13 12.79
C SER A 217 2.58 26.01 13.26
N LYS A 218 2.91 27.03 12.47
CA LYS A 218 3.95 28.03 12.71
C LYS A 218 3.76 28.74 14.07
N GLN A 219 3.91 28.01 15.17
CA GLN A 219 3.88 28.53 16.54
C GLN A 219 5.13 29.37 16.80
N GLU A 220 6.18 29.24 15.98
CA GLU A 220 7.39 30.08 16.08
C GLU A 220 7.25 31.50 15.53
N VAL A 221 6.13 31.90 14.90
CA VAL A 221 5.99 33.28 14.39
C VAL A 221 5.25 34.21 15.37
N GLN A 222 4.70 33.70 16.48
CA GLN A 222 3.99 34.53 17.47
C GLN A 222 4.72 34.77 18.79
N GLU A 223 5.79 34.03 19.11
CA GLU A 223 6.61 34.32 20.31
C GLU A 223 7.70 35.38 20.09
N GLY A 224 7.97 35.78 18.84
CA GLY A 224 8.99 36.80 18.53
C GLY A 224 8.47 38.21 18.23
N SER A 225 7.15 38.44 18.29
CA SER A 225 6.51 39.73 17.99
C SER A 225 5.82 40.35 19.21
N GLN A 226 6.28 40.03 20.43
CA GLN A 226 6.20 41.04 21.49
C GLN A 226 7.28 42.08 21.18
N SER A 227 6.87 43.13 20.47
CA SER A 227 7.69 44.31 20.24
C SER A 227 8.20 44.82 21.60
N PRO A 228 9.51 45.12 21.75
CA PRO A 228 10.07 45.76 22.93
C PRO A 228 9.36 47.05 23.38
N GLU A 229 8.46 47.60 22.57
CA GLU A 229 7.69 48.81 22.88
C GLU A 229 6.68 48.63 24.03
N GLU A 230 6.09 47.45 24.23
CA GLU A 230 5.15 47.24 25.35
C GLU A 230 5.86 47.10 26.71
N MET A 231 7.13 46.71 26.73
CA MET A 231 7.93 46.66 27.96
C MET A 231 8.46 48.05 28.37
N SER A 232 8.35 49.05 27.49
CA SER A 232 8.78 50.43 27.75
C SER A 232 7.68 51.32 28.35
N SER A 233 6.40 50.93 28.24
CA SER A 233 5.28 51.68 28.80
C SER A 233 4.94 51.28 30.24
N GLU A 234 5.24 50.04 30.67
CA GLU A 234 5.02 49.61 32.05
C GLU A 234 6.05 50.19 33.05
N LEU A 235 7.25 50.56 32.60
CA LEU A 235 8.26 51.19 33.45
C LEU A 235 8.06 52.70 33.68
N GLN A 236 7.12 53.34 32.98
CA GLN A 236 6.86 54.79 33.10
C GLN A 236 5.71 55.16 34.03
N ASN A 237 4.96 54.20 34.58
CA ASN A 237 3.75 54.51 35.37
C ASN A 237 3.90 54.32 36.90
N ASP A 238 5.08 53.97 37.41
CA ASP A 238 5.30 53.66 38.84
C ASP A 238 5.88 54.85 39.66
N GLY A 239 5.60 56.09 39.26
CA GLY A 239 6.38 57.23 39.75
C GLY A 239 5.64 58.54 39.92
N THR A 240 4.41 58.59 40.50
CA THR A 240 3.86 59.86 41.05
C THR A 240 2.64 59.61 41.96
N GLU A 241 2.86 59.14 43.18
CA GLU A 241 1.97 59.45 44.31
C GLU A 241 2.82 59.65 45.56
N LYS A 242 3.13 60.92 45.87
CA LYS A 242 3.28 61.49 47.22
C LYS A 242 3.50 62.99 47.16
#